data_AF-A0A932UMU8-F1
#
_entry.id   AF-A0A932UMU8-F1
#
_cell.length_a   1.000
_cell.length_b   1.000
_cell.length_c   1.000
_cell.angle_alpha   90.00
_cell.angle_beta   90.00
_cell.angle_gamma   90.00
#
_symmetry.space_group_name_H-M   'P 1'
#
loop_
_entity.id
_entity.type
_entity.pdbx_description
1 polymer ?
#
loop_
_entity_poly.entity_id
_entity_poly.type
_entity_poly.pdbx_seq_one_letter_code
_entity_poly.pdbx_strand_id
1 'polypeptide(L)'
;FGLPAQGGPGGGGGGAALAALSPERRAEFQRRMTDLDRQFPPPPRATVKDFVDHIDYAVKLIGIDHVGISSDFDGGGGVDGWNDASETFNVTLELVRRGYTEDQIAKLWSGNLLRVLDEVQAVARRLQAAS
;
A
#
# COMPACT_ATOMS: atom_id res chain seq x y z
N PHE A 1 -25.00 -6.89 -20.56
CA PHE A 1 -24.18 -7.31 -21.71
C PHE A 1 -23.14 -6.23 -21.95
N GLY A 2 -21.90 -6.26 -21.47
CA GLY A 2 -21.04 -7.36 -21.07
C GLY A 2 -19.64 -6.95 -21.52
N LEU A 3 -18.93 -6.16 -20.70
CA LEU A 3 -17.49 -6.00 -20.82
C LEU A 3 -16.89 -6.72 -19.61
N PRO A 4 -15.92 -7.63 -19.79
CA PRO A 4 -15.22 -8.20 -18.65
C PRO A 4 -14.42 -7.07 -18.00
N ALA A 5 -14.65 -6.83 -16.71
CA ALA A 5 -13.74 -6.09 -15.87
C ALA A 5 -12.46 -6.94 -15.72
N GLN A 6 -11.59 -6.90 -16.73
CA GLN A 6 -10.20 -7.31 -16.56
C GLN A 6 -9.39 -6.05 -16.30
N GLY A 7 -9.60 -5.48 -15.12
CA GLY A 7 -8.50 -4.81 -14.43
C GLY A 7 -7.53 -5.90 -14.01
N GLY A 8 -6.37 -5.98 -14.67
CA GLY A 8 -5.27 -6.79 -14.16
C GLY A 8 -4.96 -6.38 -12.72
N PRO A 9 -4.52 -7.31 -11.86
CA PRO A 9 -4.46 -7.04 -10.44
C PRO A 9 -3.20 -6.21 -10.16
N GLY A 10 -3.40 -4.92 -9.90
CA GLY A 10 -2.32 -3.92 -9.73
C GLY A 10 -2.66 -2.56 -10.37
N GLY A 11 -3.92 -2.12 -10.26
CA GLY A 11 -4.41 -0.90 -10.89
C GLY A 11 -3.93 0.37 -10.19
N GLY A 12 -2.63 0.65 -10.20
CA GLY A 12 -2.09 1.96 -9.84
C GLY A 12 -2.34 2.96 -10.95
N GLY A 13 -2.93 4.13 -10.61
CA GLY A 13 -2.91 5.45 -11.26
C GLY A 13 -3.08 5.63 -12.79
N GLY A 14 -2.78 4.65 -13.62
CA GLY A 14 -2.72 4.72 -15.08
C GLY A 14 -3.99 4.31 -15.80
N GLY A 15 -5.02 3.81 -15.09
CA GLY A 15 -6.30 3.40 -15.70
C GLY A 15 -6.98 4.54 -16.47
N ALA A 16 -6.96 5.75 -15.91
CA ALA A 16 -7.51 6.94 -16.56
C ALA A 16 -6.69 7.38 -17.79
N ALA A 17 -5.36 7.34 -17.69
CA ALA A 17 -4.46 7.69 -18.79
C ALA A 17 -4.59 6.69 -19.96
N LEU A 18 -4.71 5.40 -19.66
CA LEU A 18 -4.92 4.36 -20.64
C LEU A 18 -6.30 4.49 -21.31
N ALA A 19 -7.34 4.79 -20.54
CA ALA A 19 -8.70 4.98 -21.05
C ALA A 19 -8.82 6.16 -22.03
N ALA A 20 -7.99 7.19 -21.88
CA ALA A 20 -7.95 8.36 -22.75
C ALA A 20 -7.28 8.14 -24.11
N LEU A 21 -6.61 6.99 -24.33
CA LEU A 21 -5.94 6.69 -25.59
C LEU A 21 -6.91 6.24 -26.70
N SER A 22 -6.49 6.44 -27.96
CA SER A 22 -7.23 5.91 -29.11
C SER A 22 -7.37 4.37 -29.02
N PRO A 23 -8.42 3.78 -29.60
CA PRO A 23 -8.60 2.32 -29.60
C PRO A 23 -7.37 1.56 -30.13
N GLU A 24 -6.71 2.09 -31.15
CA GLU A 24 -5.53 1.47 -31.77
C GLU A 24 -4.34 1.46 -30.82
N ARG A 25 -4.10 2.59 -30.13
CA ARG A 25 -3.03 2.71 -29.14
C ARG A 25 -3.29 1.84 -27.91
N ARG A 26 -4.55 1.71 -27.45
CA ARG A 26 -4.91 0.77 -26.38
C ARG A 26 -4.68 -0.68 -26.78
N ALA A 27 -5.08 -1.04 -28.00
CA ALA A 27 -4.86 -2.40 -28.51
C ALA A 27 -3.36 -2.71 -28.66
N GLU A 28 -2.56 -1.75 -29.12
CA GLU A 28 -1.10 -1.89 -29.17
C GLU A 28 -0.48 -2.06 -27.78
N PHE A 29 -0.89 -1.23 -26.82
CA PHE A 29 -0.45 -1.34 -25.43
C PHE A 29 -0.76 -2.74 -24.86
N GLN A 30 -2.00 -3.21 -25.02
CA GLN A 30 -2.42 -4.53 -24.53
C GLN A 30 -1.61 -5.67 -25.16
N ARG A 31 -1.34 -5.61 -26.47
CA ARG A 31 -0.48 -6.61 -27.15
C ARG A 31 0.92 -6.62 -26.55
N ARG A 32 1.55 -5.45 -26.41
CA ARG A 32 2.91 -5.33 -25.85
C ARG A 32 2.97 -5.83 -24.40
N MET A 33 1.97 -5.50 -23.58
CA MET A 33 1.88 -6.01 -22.21
C MET A 33 1.73 -7.53 -22.16
N THR A 34 0.87 -8.10 -23.01
CA THR A 34 0.70 -9.57 -23.10
C THR A 34 2.00 -10.28 -23.51
N ASP A 35 2.74 -9.71 -24.44
CA ASP A 35 4.03 -10.28 -24.88
C ASP A 35 5.11 -10.15 -23.80
N LEU A 36 5.07 -9.08 -23.00
CA LEU A 36 5.93 -8.93 -21.82
C LEU A 36 5.58 -9.97 -20.75
N ASP A 37 4.31 -10.12 -20.39
CA ASP A 37 3.86 -11.09 -19.39
C ASP A 37 4.19 -12.54 -19.81
N ARG A 38 4.18 -12.83 -21.12
CA ARG A 38 4.62 -14.14 -21.64
C ARG A 38 6.12 -14.37 -21.46
N GLN A 39 6.93 -13.32 -21.65
CA GLN A 39 8.39 -13.39 -21.51
C GLN A 39 8.84 -13.34 -20.05
N PHE A 40 8.10 -12.61 -19.23
CA PHE A 40 8.37 -12.35 -17.82
C PHE A 40 7.08 -12.55 -17.03
N PRO A 41 6.70 -13.81 -16.76
CA PRO A 41 5.49 -14.10 -16.00
C PRO A 41 5.52 -13.36 -14.66
N PRO A 42 4.43 -12.64 -14.29
CA PRO A 42 4.40 -11.92 -13.04
C PRO A 42 4.54 -12.90 -11.87
N PRO A 43 5.26 -12.52 -10.80
CA PRO A 43 5.28 -13.33 -9.59
C PRO A 43 3.87 -13.43 -8.99
N PRO A 44 3.62 -14.42 -8.11
CA PRO A 44 2.42 -14.44 -7.31
C PRO A 44 2.21 -13.11 -6.59
N ARG A 45 0.95 -12.70 -6.44
CA ARG A 45 0.62 -11.50 -5.69
C ARG A 45 0.99 -11.67 -4.23
N ALA A 46 1.52 -10.60 -3.64
CA ALA A 46 1.69 -10.53 -2.20
C ALA A 46 0.32 -10.56 -1.52
N THR A 47 0.28 -11.12 -0.32
CA THR A 47 -0.89 -11.24 0.54
C THR A 47 -0.76 -10.35 1.78
N VAL A 48 -1.83 -10.23 2.57
CA VAL A 48 -1.75 -9.62 3.91
C VAL A 48 -0.68 -10.29 4.78
N LYS A 49 -0.46 -11.60 4.66
CA LYS A 49 0.59 -12.29 5.42
C LYS A 49 1.98 -11.77 5.04
N ASP A 50 2.26 -11.61 3.75
CA ASP A 50 3.55 -11.08 3.28
C ASP A 50 3.73 -9.63 3.73
N PHE A 51 2.67 -8.82 3.68
CA PHE A 51 2.69 -7.45 4.18
C PHE A 51 3.04 -7.39 5.68
N VAL A 52 2.43 -8.25 6.51
CA VAL A 52 2.74 -8.29 7.95
C VAL A 52 4.10 -8.93 8.24
N ASP A 53 4.62 -9.83 7.37
CA ASP A 53 6.02 -10.29 7.45
C ASP A 53 7.01 -9.10 7.32
N HIS A 54 6.70 -8.13 6.46
CA HIS A 54 7.48 -6.89 6.33
C HIS A 54 7.37 -5.98 7.56
N ILE A 55 6.19 -5.89 8.18
CA ILE A 55 6.02 -5.16 9.46
C ILE A 55 6.89 -5.80 10.53
N ASP A 56 6.83 -7.13 10.71
CA ASP A 56 7.64 -7.85 11.69
C ASP A 56 9.13 -7.60 11.50
N TYR A 57 9.60 -7.66 10.25
CA TYR A 57 10.98 -7.39 9.93
C TYR A 57 11.38 -5.95 10.29
N ALA A 58 10.57 -4.96 9.92
CA ALA A 58 10.82 -3.56 10.25
C ALA A 58 10.83 -3.34 11.78
N VAL A 59 9.83 -3.85 12.49
CA VAL A 59 9.76 -3.76 13.96
C VAL A 59 10.98 -4.40 14.62
N LYS A 60 11.43 -5.57 14.13
CA LYS A 60 12.65 -6.22 14.62
C LYS A 60 13.91 -5.39 14.34
N LEU A 61 13.97 -4.72 13.19
CA LEU A 61 15.15 -3.98 12.75
C LEU A 61 15.30 -2.62 13.43
N ILE A 62 14.21 -1.85 13.53
CA ILE A 62 14.23 -0.44 13.97
C ILE A 62 13.37 -0.16 15.20
N GLY A 63 12.65 -1.15 15.73
CA GLY A 63 11.78 -1.00 16.90
C GLY A 63 10.36 -0.55 16.58
N ILE A 64 9.41 -0.95 17.43
CA ILE A 64 7.97 -0.71 17.22
C ILE A 64 7.60 0.78 17.16
N ASP A 65 8.36 1.66 17.81
CA ASP A 65 8.07 3.11 17.89
C ASP A 65 8.42 3.88 16.59
N HIS A 66 8.94 3.17 15.59
CA HIS A 66 9.46 3.73 14.34
C HIS A 66 8.79 3.16 13.08
N VAL A 67 7.73 2.37 13.23
CA VAL A 67 7.01 1.73 12.11
C VAL A 67 5.58 2.23 12.04
N GLY A 68 5.10 2.51 10.83
CA GLY A 68 3.70 2.86 10.55
C GLY A 68 3.16 2.08 9.35
N ILE A 69 1.85 2.14 9.14
CA ILE A 69 1.15 1.42 8.06
C ILE A 69 0.63 2.42 7.01
N SER A 70 0.82 2.10 5.73
CA SER A 70 0.19 2.79 4.61
C SER A 70 -0.17 1.77 3.53
N SER A 71 -1.28 1.99 2.83
CA SER A 71 -1.79 1.08 1.80
C SER A 71 -1.36 1.44 0.38
N ASP A 72 -1.08 2.72 0.13
CA ASP A 72 -0.93 3.30 -1.21
C ASP A 72 -2.13 2.97 -2.14
N PHE A 73 -3.35 2.95 -1.56
CA PHE A 73 -4.59 2.81 -2.33
C PHE A 73 -4.72 3.93 -3.37
N ASP A 74 -5.30 3.59 -4.52
CA ASP A 74 -5.40 4.45 -5.72
C ASP A 74 -4.04 4.84 -6.36
N GLY A 75 -2.92 4.64 -5.66
CA GLY A 75 -1.54 4.83 -6.12
C GLY A 75 -0.89 3.60 -6.75
N GLY A 76 -1.49 2.42 -6.56
CA GLY A 76 -0.98 1.14 -7.08
C GLY A 76 -0.58 0.13 -6.02
N GLY A 77 -0.78 0.48 -4.76
CA GLY A 77 -0.69 -0.46 -3.65
C GLY A 77 -1.88 -1.44 -3.59
N GLY A 78 -2.03 -2.02 -2.41
CA GLY A 78 -2.94 -3.14 -2.16
C GLY A 78 -2.29 -4.50 -2.36
N VAL A 79 -2.66 -5.43 -1.48
CA VAL A 79 -2.23 -6.85 -1.49
C VAL A 79 -3.46 -7.74 -1.42
N ASP A 80 -3.32 -9.02 -1.72
CA ASP A 80 -4.44 -9.95 -1.62
C ASP A 80 -4.94 -10.04 -0.17
N GLY A 81 -6.22 -9.68 0.02
CA GLY A 81 -6.86 -9.54 1.33
C GLY A 81 -6.79 -8.12 1.92
N TRP A 82 -6.19 -7.14 1.23
CA TRP A 82 -6.27 -5.71 1.57
C TRP A 82 -6.14 -4.87 0.30
N ASN A 83 -7.13 -4.99 -0.59
CA ASN A 83 -7.20 -4.30 -1.88
C ASN A 83 -7.82 -2.90 -1.78
N ASP A 84 -8.64 -2.66 -0.76
CA ASP A 84 -9.26 -1.37 -0.50
C ASP A 84 -9.49 -1.15 1.02
N ALA A 85 -9.97 0.05 1.35
CA ALA A 85 -10.16 0.47 2.74
C ALA A 85 -11.14 -0.41 3.53
N SER A 86 -12.11 -1.06 2.89
CA SER A 86 -13.08 -1.94 3.55
C SER A 86 -12.44 -3.23 4.08
N GLU A 87 -11.31 -3.65 3.50
CA GLU A 87 -10.56 -4.85 3.89
C GLU A 87 -9.50 -4.57 4.99
N THR A 88 -9.39 -3.33 5.48
CA THR A 88 -8.37 -2.92 6.46
C THR A 88 -8.37 -3.75 7.74
N PHE A 89 -9.53 -4.30 8.11
CA PHE A 89 -9.63 -5.22 9.23
C PHE A 89 -8.72 -6.45 9.10
N ASN A 90 -8.44 -6.92 7.88
CA ASN A 90 -7.62 -8.11 7.65
C ASN A 90 -6.16 -7.91 8.09
N VAL A 91 -5.61 -6.70 7.95
CA VAL A 91 -4.26 -6.36 8.46
C VAL A 91 -4.24 -6.42 9.98
N THR A 92 -5.21 -5.79 10.64
CA THR A 92 -5.33 -5.84 12.11
C THR A 92 -5.52 -7.26 12.61
N LEU A 93 -6.34 -8.07 11.94
CA LEU A 93 -6.56 -9.47 12.29
C LEU A 93 -5.26 -10.27 12.20
N GLU A 94 -4.45 -10.07 11.18
CA GLU A 94 -3.16 -10.73 11.02
C GLU A 94 -2.14 -10.29 12.09
N LEU A 95 -2.10 -9.00 12.45
CA LEU A 95 -1.29 -8.50 13.58
C LEU A 95 -1.70 -9.16 14.91
N VAL A 96 -3.01 -9.27 15.18
CA VAL A 96 -3.52 -9.95 16.38
C VAL A 96 -3.11 -11.43 16.39
N ARG A 97 -3.21 -12.13 15.26
CA ARG A 97 -2.78 -13.54 15.15
C ARG A 97 -1.30 -13.74 15.48
N ARG A 98 -0.47 -12.73 15.22
CA ARG A 98 0.97 -12.74 15.52
C ARG A 98 1.31 -12.28 16.93
N GLY A 99 0.30 -11.93 17.73
CA GLY A 99 0.46 -11.58 19.14
C GLY A 99 0.83 -10.12 19.40
N TYR A 100 0.62 -9.23 18.43
CA TYR A 100 0.71 -7.80 18.70
C TYR A 100 -0.38 -7.40 19.71
N THR A 101 0.00 -6.62 20.71
CA THR A 101 -0.95 -6.07 21.68
C THR A 101 -1.74 -4.92 21.07
N GLU A 102 -2.87 -4.59 21.68
CA GLU A 102 -3.68 -3.41 21.29
C GLU A 102 -2.83 -2.13 21.26
N ASP A 103 -1.99 -1.90 22.27
CA ASP A 103 -1.08 -0.75 22.33
C ASP A 103 -0.08 -0.73 21.17
N GLN A 104 0.47 -1.89 20.78
CA GLN A 104 1.40 -1.97 19.64
C GLN A 104 0.68 -1.72 18.32
N ILE A 105 -0.53 -2.26 18.16
CA ILE A 105 -1.38 -2.03 16.99
C ILE A 105 -1.76 -0.55 16.88
N ALA A 106 -2.09 0.10 17.99
CA ALA A 106 -2.39 1.54 18.03
C ALA A 106 -1.17 2.38 17.59
N LYS A 107 0.04 2.01 18.01
CA LYS A 107 1.29 2.65 17.55
C LYS A 107 1.47 2.53 16.04
N LEU A 108 1.30 1.33 15.49
CA LEU A 108 1.43 1.04 14.06
C LEU A 108 0.41 1.80 13.21
N TRP A 109 -0.85 1.88 13.67
CA TRP A 109 -1.92 2.52 12.91
C TRP A 109 -1.88 4.06 12.95
N SER A 110 -1.42 4.66 14.05
CA SER A 110 -1.41 6.12 14.14
C SER A 110 -0.45 6.69 15.18
N GLY A 111 -0.24 6.02 16.31
CA GLY A 111 0.48 6.59 17.46
C GLY A 111 1.89 7.09 17.09
N ASN A 112 2.62 6.33 16.28
CA ASN A 112 3.97 6.72 15.85
C ASN A 112 3.95 7.90 14.88
N LEU A 113 3.00 7.91 13.94
CA LEU A 113 2.85 9.00 12.98
C LEU A 113 2.49 10.31 13.69
N LEU A 114 1.53 10.26 14.61
CA LEU A 114 1.07 11.43 15.36
C LEU A 114 2.17 12.00 16.24
N ARG A 115 2.95 11.14 16.92
CA ARG A 115 4.15 11.57 17.67
C ARG A 115 5.12 12.35 16.78
N VAL A 116 5.43 11.83 15.59
CA VAL A 116 6.33 12.51 14.65
C VAL A 116 5.74 13.83 14.17
N LEU A 117 4.44 13.88 13.88
CA LEU A 117 3.76 15.12 13.47
C LEU A 117 3.85 16.19 14.55
N ASP A 118 3.64 15.83 15.83
CA ASP A 118 3.75 16.74 16.96
C ASP A 118 5.18 17.29 17.13
N GLU A 119 6.20 16.43 17.00
CA GLU A 119 7.61 16.82 17.05
C GLU A 119 7.97 17.79 15.91
N VAL A 120 7.53 17.50 14.69
CA VAL A 120 7.73 18.37 13.52
C VAL A 120 7.10 19.74 13.75
N GLN A 121 5.87 19.77 14.25
CA GLN A 121 5.19 21.03 14.56
C GLN A 121 5.90 21.83 15.67
N ALA A 122 6.45 21.16 16.69
CA ALA A 122 7.21 21.83 17.74
C ALA A 122 8.49 22.47 17.22
N VAL A 123 9.23 21.77 16.35
CA VAL A 123 10.42 22.31 15.69
C VAL A 123 10.06 23.49 14.79
N ALA A 124 9.00 23.37 13.99
CA ALA A 124 8.54 24.45 13.12
C ALA A 124 8.24 25.74 13.92
N ARG A 125 7.51 25.64 15.04
CA ARG A 125 7.22 26.79 15.92
C ARG A 125 8.49 27.45 16.47
N ARG A 126 9.48 26.64 16.88
CA ARG A 126 10.76 27.15 17.39
C ARG A 126 11.52 27.94 16.32
N LEU A 127 11.56 27.44 15.08
CA LEU A 127 12.26 28.10 13.98
C LEU A 127 11.55 29.39 13.56
N GLN A 128 10.21 29.38 13.52
CA GLN A 128 9.41 30.57 13.23
C GLN A 128 9.57 31.67 14.29
N ALA A 129 9.68 31.31 15.57
CA ALA A 129 9.90 32.27 16.65
C ALA A 129 11.34 32.84 16.68
N ALA A 130 12.28 32.19 16.00
CA ALA A 130 13.68 32.62 15.90
C ALA A 130 13.98 33.42 14.61
N SER A 131 12.98 33.59 13.74
CA SER A 131 13.04 34.39 12.50
C SER A 131 12.45 35.78 12.73
#